data_AF-A0A5Q3L9B3-F1
#
_entry.id   AF-A0A5Q3L9B3-F1
#
_cell.length_a   1.000
_cell.length_b   1.000
_cell.length_c   1.000
_cell.angle_alpha   90.00
_cell.angle_beta   90.00
_cell.angle_gamma   90.00
#
_symmetry.space_group_name_H-M   'P 1'
#
loop_
_entity.id
_entity.type
_entity.pdbx_description
1 polymer ?
#
loop_
_entity_poly.entity_id
_entity_poly.type
_entity_poly.pdbx_seq_one_letter_code
_entity_poly.pdbx_strand_id
1 'polypeptide(L)'
;MKLLKSTLLALAAVGIFSVGSVASAQGPQQPSAKFAPRFNPNPGHGHHHEDNWYFGASLRPTHHGMQITFVKHGSPAHRAGLERGDVLLKVNGRRPDSHHEMQELIAHSRGHLDLQVRDWRRPRTVFVHVDLEYRGDVHHYSEKPSFQTGLQFPNFFKRN
;
A
#
# COMPACT_ATOMS: atom_id res chain seq x y z
N MET A 1 54.99 42.14 16.65
CA MET A 1 54.72 42.63 15.29
C MET A 1 53.37 42.10 14.84
N LYS A 2 52.41 43.02 14.61
CA LYS A 2 51.30 43.01 13.63
C LYS A 2 50.42 41.74 13.53
N LEU A 3 49.09 41.76 13.55
CA LEU A 3 48.05 42.78 13.73
C LEU A 3 46.73 41.99 13.80
N LEU A 4 45.81 42.37 14.69
CA LEU A 4 44.44 41.85 14.78
C LEU A 4 43.66 42.10 13.46
N LYS A 5 42.80 41.16 13.07
CA LYS A 5 41.77 41.39 12.04
C LYS A 5 40.42 41.68 12.72
N SER A 6 40.03 42.95 12.59
CA SER A 6 38.80 43.68 12.89
C SER A 6 37.52 43.11 12.25
N THR A 7 36.39 42.98 12.96
CA THR A 7 35.24 43.92 13.15
C THR A 7 34.20 43.99 12.00
N LEU A 8 32.92 43.69 12.31
CA LEU A 8 31.64 44.41 12.01
C LEU A 8 30.49 43.37 11.89
N LEU A 9 29.56 43.22 12.85
CA LEU A 9 28.34 44.00 13.12
C LEU A 9 27.54 44.44 11.88
N ALA A 10 26.39 43.81 11.66
CA ALA A 10 25.27 44.36 10.90
C ALA A 10 23.97 44.03 11.64
N LEU A 11 23.28 45.09 12.07
CA LEU A 11 22.01 45.11 12.79
C LEU A 11 20.93 45.65 11.84
N ALA A 12 19.67 45.28 12.14
CA ALA A 12 18.41 45.91 11.72
C ALA A 12 17.81 45.52 10.35
N ALA A 13 16.59 44.95 10.41
CA ALA A 13 15.40 45.60 9.88
C ALA A 13 14.12 44.91 10.42
N VAL A 14 13.40 45.63 11.28
CA VAL A 14 12.00 45.36 11.66
C VAL A 14 11.13 45.93 10.56
N GLY A 15 10.23 45.12 9.99
CA GLY A 15 9.19 45.57 9.06
C GLY A 15 7.81 45.21 9.58
N ILE A 16 7.07 46.21 10.04
CA ILE A 16 5.63 46.15 10.36
C ILE A 16 4.90 46.96 9.28
N PHE A 17 3.88 46.36 8.65
CA PHE A 17 2.68 46.93 7.97
C PHE A 17 2.13 45.79 7.07
N SER A 18 0.85 45.50 6.88
CA SER A 18 -0.36 46.32 6.89
C SER A 18 -1.58 45.39 7.07
N VAL A 19 -2.62 45.90 7.74
CA VAL A 19 -3.96 45.27 7.80
C VAL A 19 -4.70 45.58 6.50
N GLY A 20 -5.46 44.60 5.98
CA GLY A 20 -6.36 44.79 4.83
C GLY A 20 -7.33 43.61 4.71
N SER A 21 -8.57 43.84 5.13
CA SER A 21 -9.70 42.92 5.01
C SER A 21 -10.18 42.75 3.56
N VAL A 22 -11.06 41.76 3.39
CA VAL A 22 -12.14 41.62 2.39
C VAL A 22 -11.95 40.42 1.45
N ALA A 23 -12.75 39.37 1.68
CA ALA A 23 -13.67 38.78 0.71
C ALA A 23 -14.06 37.36 1.16
N SER A 24 -15.32 37.23 1.57
CA SER A 24 -16.01 35.96 1.73
C SER A 24 -15.99 35.19 0.40
N ALA A 25 -15.16 34.17 0.29
CA ALA A 25 -15.31 33.13 -0.72
C ALA A 25 -16.02 31.95 -0.07
N GLN A 26 -17.34 31.91 -0.21
CA GLN A 26 -18.12 30.69 -0.06
C GLN A 26 -17.51 29.64 -0.99
N GLY A 27 -16.95 28.58 -0.41
CA GLY A 27 -16.42 27.44 -1.17
C GLY A 27 -17.51 26.86 -2.08
N PRO A 28 -17.12 26.18 -3.18
CA PRO A 28 -18.06 25.69 -4.17
C PRO A 28 -19.13 24.81 -3.51
N GLN A 29 -20.39 25.25 -3.62
CA GLN A 29 -21.55 24.46 -3.22
C GLN A 29 -21.57 23.19 -4.06
N GLN A 30 -21.40 22.05 -3.40
CA GLN A 30 -21.34 20.74 -4.01
C GLN A 30 -22.69 20.42 -4.70
N PRO A 31 -22.73 20.20 -6.02
CA PRO A 31 -23.98 20.01 -6.73
C PRO A 31 -24.69 18.75 -6.23
N SER A 32 -25.97 18.93 -5.88
CA SER A 32 -26.87 17.90 -5.37
C SER A 32 -27.02 16.77 -6.39
N ALA A 33 -26.30 15.66 -6.19
CA ALA A 33 -26.45 14.47 -7.00
C ALA A 33 -27.83 13.84 -6.74
N LYS A 34 -28.74 13.99 -7.71
CA LYS A 34 -30.11 13.44 -7.70
C LYS A 34 -30.19 11.89 -7.76
N PHE A 35 -29.09 11.18 -7.62
CA PHE A 35 -29.05 9.72 -7.55
C PHE A 35 -27.89 9.29 -6.63
N ALA A 36 -28.03 9.48 -5.32
CA ALA A 36 -27.23 8.73 -4.37
C ALA A 36 -27.89 7.35 -4.19
N PRO A 37 -27.21 6.22 -4.47
CA PRO A 37 -27.70 4.94 -4.00
C PRO A 37 -27.86 5.03 -2.48
N ARG A 38 -29.00 4.58 -1.94
CA ARG A 38 -29.18 4.45 -0.50
C ARG A 38 -28.10 3.48 -0.02
N PHE A 39 -27.03 4.05 0.53
CA PHE A 39 -26.02 3.30 1.26
C PHE A 39 -26.78 2.54 2.35
N ASN A 40 -26.87 1.22 2.22
CA ASN A 40 -27.38 0.37 3.27
C ASN A 40 -26.21 0.16 4.24
N PRO A 41 -26.19 0.81 5.42
CA PRO A 41 -25.10 0.66 6.35
C PRO A 41 -25.38 -0.60 7.15
N ASN A 42 -25.14 -1.76 6.55
CA ASN A 42 -24.94 -2.96 7.35
C ASN A 42 -23.69 -3.68 6.87
N PRO A 43 -22.50 -3.24 7.33
CA PRO A 43 -21.28 -4.00 7.15
C PRO A 43 -21.39 -5.20 8.09
N GLY A 44 -21.90 -6.32 7.56
CA GLY A 44 -21.78 -7.59 8.23
C GLY A 44 -20.30 -7.91 8.42
N HIS A 45 -19.81 -7.75 9.65
CA HIS A 45 -18.58 -8.32 10.23
C HIS A 45 -17.59 -8.90 9.21
N GLY A 46 -16.72 -8.05 8.66
CA GLY A 46 -15.58 -8.43 7.84
C GLY A 46 -14.41 -7.52 8.20
N HIS A 47 -13.30 -8.12 8.61
CA HIS A 47 -12.13 -7.46 9.18
C HIS A 47 -11.41 -6.54 8.16
N HIS A 48 -10.92 -5.39 8.64
CA HIS A 48 -10.05 -4.37 8.00
C HIS A 48 -9.43 -4.73 6.63
N HIS A 49 -9.93 -4.13 5.55
CA HIS A 49 -9.39 -4.25 4.18
C HIS A 49 -8.69 -2.96 3.71
N GLU A 50 -7.82 -2.38 4.53
CA GLU A 50 -7.24 -1.05 4.22
C GLU A 50 -5.81 -1.10 3.67
N ASP A 51 -5.11 -2.24 3.74
CA ASP A 51 -3.70 -2.31 3.35
C ASP A 51 -3.40 -3.46 2.37
N ASN A 52 -3.90 -3.32 1.13
CA ASN A 52 -3.73 -4.31 0.07
C ASN A 52 -2.36 -4.18 -0.63
N TRP A 53 -1.29 -4.17 0.16
CA TRP A 53 0.09 -4.09 -0.33
C TRP A 53 0.55 -5.45 -0.87
N TYR A 54 1.07 -5.44 -2.09
CA TYR A 54 1.54 -6.62 -2.79
C TYR A 54 3.07 -6.70 -2.76
N PHE A 55 3.61 -7.72 -2.09
CA PHE A 55 5.05 -8.01 -2.07
C PHE A 55 5.49 -8.93 -3.22
N GLY A 56 4.64 -9.89 -3.59
CA GLY A 56 4.84 -10.79 -4.72
C GLY A 56 5.96 -11.82 -4.58
N ALA A 57 6.13 -12.33 -3.36
CA ALA A 57 6.87 -13.55 -3.07
C ALA A 57 6.09 -14.45 -2.11
N SER A 58 6.33 -15.75 -2.19
CA SER A 58 5.81 -16.75 -1.25
C SER A 58 6.86 -17.05 -0.19
N LEU A 59 6.43 -17.12 1.06
CA LEU A 59 7.29 -17.27 2.22
C LEU A 59 6.95 -18.54 2.99
N ARG A 60 7.93 -19.10 3.69
CA ARG A 60 7.75 -20.22 4.62
C ARG A 60 8.51 -19.92 5.92
N PRO A 61 7.89 -20.04 7.10
CA PRO A 61 8.58 -19.89 8.37
C PRO A 61 9.60 -21.01 8.56
N THR A 62 10.75 -20.64 9.13
CA THR A 62 11.84 -21.56 9.49
C THR A 62 12.46 -21.12 10.81
N HIS A 63 13.28 -21.96 11.45
CA HIS A 63 14.01 -21.60 12.67
C HIS A 63 14.93 -20.37 12.52
N HIS A 64 15.29 -19.99 11.30
CA HIS A 64 16.18 -18.87 11.04
C HIS A 64 15.46 -17.58 10.60
N GLY A 65 14.15 -17.64 10.32
CA GLY A 65 13.35 -16.53 9.79
C GLY A 65 12.42 -16.99 8.66
N MET A 66 11.95 -16.05 7.84
CA MET A 66 11.03 -16.33 6.75
C MET A 66 11.80 -16.63 5.46
N GLN A 67 11.79 -17.88 5.02
CA GLN A 67 12.44 -18.30 3.78
C GLN A 67 11.58 -18.00 2.56
N ILE A 68 12.17 -17.40 1.53
CA ILE A 68 11.53 -17.18 0.23
C ILE A 68 11.50 -18.51 -0.54
N THR A 69 10.31 -19.01 -0.83
CA THR A 69 10.11 -20.25 -1.59
C THR A 69 9.82 -20.00 -3.06
N PHE A 70 9.26 -18.83 -3.39
CA PHE A 70 8.95 -18.42 -4.76
C PHE A 70 8.92 -16.90 -4.87
N VAL A 71 9.37 -16.38 -6.00
CA VAL A 71 9.30 -14.95 -6.34
C VAL A 71 8.61 -14.81 -7.69
N LYS A 72 7.55 -14.02 -7.76
CA LYS A 72 6.83 -13.78 -9.03
C LYS A 72 7.67 -12.83 -9.90
N HIS A 73 7.95 -13.21 -11.14
CA HIS A 73 8.65 -12.34 -12.07
C HIS A 73 7.93 -10.99 -12.24
N GLY A 74 8.69 -9.91 -12.20
CA GLY A 74 8.19 -8.53 -12.30
C GLY A 74 7.56 -7.97 -11.01
N SER A 75 7.46 -8.76 -9.93
CA SER A 75 6.93 -8.29 -8.65
C SER A 75 7.88 -7.32 -7.92
N PRO A 76 7.41 -6.60 -6.89
CA PRO A 76 8.27 -5.83 -5.98
C PRO A 76 9.47 -6.62 -5.46
N ALA A 77 9.25 -7.83 -4.95
CA ALA A 77 10.32 -8.70 -4.48
C ALA A 77 11.35 -9.02 -5.59
N HIS A 78 10.88 -9.28 -6.82
CA HIS A 78 11.78 -9.53 -7.96
C HIS A 78 12.60 -8.30 -8.33
N ARG A 79 11.98 -7.11 -8.37
CA ARG A 79 12.67 -5.85 -8.69
C ARG A 79 13.69 -5.47 -7.61
N ALA A 80 13.45 -5.86 -6.37
CA ALA A 80 14.38 -5.72 -5.27
C ALA A 80 15.54 -6.74 -5.29
N GLY A 81 15.56 -7.66 -6.27
CA GLY A 81 16.60 -8.67 -6.42
C GLY A 81 16.51 -9.84 -5.45
N LEU A 82 15.36 -10.03 -4.80
CA LEU A 82 15.12 -11.18 -3.94
C LEU A 82 14.92 -12.45 -4.76
N GLU A 83 15.39 -13.57 -4.22
CA GLU A 83 15.32 -14.85 -4.90
C GLU A 83 14.85 -15.98 -4.00
N ARG A 84 14.45 -17.08 -4.64
CA ARG A 84 14.17 -18.33 -3.94
C ARG A 84 15.41 -18.79 -3.18
N GLY A 85 15.23 -19.09 -1.90
CA GLY A 85 16.27 -19.57 -0.99
C GLY A 85 16.70 -18.53 0.02
N ASP A 86 16.51 -17.24 -0.28
CA ASP A 86 16.83 -16.15 0.64
C ASP A 86 16.02 -16.27 1.92
N VAL A 87 16.62 -15.85 3.03
CA VAL A 87 15.96 -15.88 4.35
C VAL A 87 15.83 -14.48 4.89
N LEU A 88 14.60 -14.01 5.05
CA LEU A 88 14.28 -12.76 5.72
C LEU A 88 14.52 -12.93 7.23
N LEU A 89 15.51 -12.22 7.75
CA LEU A 89 15.85 -12.19 9.16
C LEU A 89 15.08 -11.11 9.92
N LYS A 90 14.89 -9.95 9.29
CA LYS A 90 14.10 -8.83 9.81
C LYS A 90 13.35 -8.12 8.70
N VAL A 91 12.22 -7.53 9.06
CA VAL A 91 11.32 -6.74 8.22
C VAL A 91 10.93 -5.52 9.05
N ASN A 92 11.27 -4.32 8.59
CA ASN A 92 11.09 -3.05 9.31
C ASN A 92 11.66 -3.12 10.75
N GLY A 93 12.83 -3.75 10.89
CA GLY A 93 13.52 -3.93 12.18
C GLY A 93 12.97 -5.05 13.08
N ARG A 94 11.84 -5.67 12.74
CA ARG A 94 11.21 -6.78 13.50
C ARG A 94 11.47 -8.12 12.84
N ARG A 95 11.61 -9.19 13.62
CA ARG A 95 11.74 -10.56 13.08
C ARG A 95 10.36 -11.20 13.03
N PRO A 96 9.80 -11.49 11.84
CA PRO A 96 8.55 -12.22 11.72
C PRO A 96 8.79 -13.72 11.94
N ASP A 97 7.99 -14.34 12.80
CA ASP A 97 8.04 -15.79 13.06
C ASP A 97 6.85 -16.55 12.42
N SER A 98 5.85 -15.83 11.91
CA SER A 98 4.68 -16.42 11.25
C SER A 98 4.23 -15.64 10.00
N HIS A 99 3.42 -16.30 9.17
CA HIS A 99 2.77 -15.63 8.03
C HIS A 99 1.86 -14.49 8.46
N HIS A 100 1.17 -14.64 9.59
CA HIS A 100 0.28 -13.62 10.12
C HIS A 100 1.05 -12.35 10.47
N GLU A 101 2.15 -12.47 11.21
CA GLU A 101 3.02 -11.32 11.53
C GLU A 101 3.61 -10.68 10.28
N MET A 102 4.00 -11.48 9.28
CA MET A 102 4.49 -10.94 8.02
C MET A 102 3.41 -10.12 7.31
N GLN A 103 2.16 -10.57 7.30
CA GLN A 103 1.03 -9.84 6.73
C GLN A 103 0.77 -8.54 7.49
N GLU A 104 0.81 -8.56 8.83
CA GLU A 104 0.70 -7.34 9.63
C GLU A 104 1.82 -6.34 9.32
N LEU A 105 3.06 -6.81 9.18
CA LEU A 105 4.19 -5.93 8.85
C LEU A 105 4.04 -5.31 7.46
N ILE A 106 3.53 -6.09 6.49
CA ILE A 106 3.19 -5.60 5.15
C ILE A 106 2.05 -4.57 5.21
N ALA A 107 1.01 -4.83 5.98
CA ALA A 107 -0.14 -3.94 6.11
C ALA A 107 0.30 -2.56 6.64
N HIS A 108 1.02 -2.55 7.75
CA HIS A 108 1.47 -1.32 8.41
C HIS A 108 2.74 -0.70 7.79
N SER A 109 3.22 -1.23 6.67
CA SER A 109 4.47 -0.81 6.02
C SER A 109 4.36 0.55 5.31
N ARG A 110 3.14 1.04 5.06
CA ARG A 110 2.88 2.24 4.25
C ARG A 110 3.54 2.15 2.86
N GLY A 111 3.60 0.93 2.31
CA GLY A 111 4.04 0.68 0.95
C GLY A 111 5.53 0.45 0.76
N HIS A 112 6.33 0.33 1.82
CA HIS A 112 7.75 0.00 1.69
C HIS A 112 8.24 -0.93 2.82
N LEU A 113 9.14 -1.85 2.49
CA LEU A 113 9.77 -2.74 3.46
C LEU A 113 11.29 -2.58 3.47
N ASP A 114 11.83 -2.42 4.66
CA ASP A 114 13.27 -2.55 4.91
C ASP A 114 13.56 -3.96 5.42
N LEU A 115 14.21 -4.75 4.57
CA LEU A 115 14.48 -6.16 4.82
C LEU A 115 15.94 -6.36 5.20
N GLN A 116 16.18 -7.15 6.24
CA GLN A 116 17.46 -7.76 6.51
C GLN A 116 17.41 -9.20 6.00
N VAL A 117 18.17 -9.51 4.95
CA VAL A 117 18.07 -10.78 4.22
C VAL A 117 19.40 -11.51 4.31
N ARG A 118 19.36 -12.81 4.57
CA ARG A 118 20.50 -13.70 4.39
C ARG A 118 20.44 -14.26 2.97
N ASP A 119 21.40 -13.86 2.15
CA ASP A 119 21.54 -14.30 0.76
C ASP A 119 21.89 -15.80 0.73
N TRP A 120 21.15 -16.57 -0.06
CA TRP A 120 21.35 -18.02 -0.17
C TRP A 120 22.60 -18.38 -0.99
N ARG A 121 22.96 -17.57 -2.00
CA ARG A 121 24.11 -17.76 -2.89
C ARG A 121 25.40 -17.49 -2.14
N ARG A 122 25.40 -16.45 -1.31
CA ARG A 122 26.51 -16.08 -0.44
C ARG A 122 25.94 -15.82 0.95
N PRO A 123 26.23 -16.64 1.97
CA PRO A 123 25.64 -16.55 3.31
C PRO A 123 26.14 -15.31 4.07
N ARG A 124 25.75 -14.14 3.57
CA ARG A 124 26.00 -12.81 4.09
C ARG A 124 24.66 -12.15 4.29
N THR A 125 24.61 -11.27 5.28
CA THR A 125 23.43 -10.47 5.55
C THR A 125 23.48 -9.20 4.70
N VAL A 126 22.45 -9.00 3.90
CA VAL A 126 22.25 -7.82 3.05
C VAL A 126 21.01 -7.06 3.50
N PHE A 127 21.00 -5.75 3.29
CA PHE A 127 19.84 -4.90 3.53
C PHE A 127 19.19 -4.59 2.19
N VAL A 128 17.88 -4.82 2.08
CA VAL A 128 17.13 -4.68 0.85
C VAL A 128 15.92 -3.80 1.13
N HIS A 129 15.82 -2.68 0.42
CA HIS A 129 14.63 -1.83 0.41
C HIS A 129 13.68 -2.32 -0.68
N VAL A 130 12.39 -2.47 -0.35
CA VAL A 130 11.37 -2.96 -1.29
C VAL A 130 10.18 -2.03 -1.32
N ASP A 131 9.97 -1.38 -2.45
CA ASP A 131 8.76 -0.60 -2.74
C ASP A 131 7.60 -1.54 -3.10
N LEU A 132 6.62 -1.65 -2.21
CA LEU A 132 5.45 -2.49 -2.39
C LEU A 132 4.50 -1.87 -3.42
N GLU A 133 3.85 -2.75 -4.18
CA GLU A 133 2.84 -2.34 -5.13
C GLU A 133 1.48 -2.31 -4.43
N TYR A 134 0.76 -1.19 -4.48
CA TYR A 134 -0.62 -1.17 -4.00
C TYR A 134 -1.50 -1.90 -5.01
N ARG A 135 -2.02 -3.06 -4.63
CA ARG A 135 -3.04 -3.78 -5.39
C ARG A 135 -4.35 -3.63 -4.63
N GLY A 136 -4.83 -2.40 -4.55
CA GLY A 136 -6.17 -2.09 -4.02
C GLY A 136 -7.21 -3.07 -4.55
N ASP A 137 -8.22 -3.33 -3.74
CA ASP A 137 -9.19 -4.41 -3.88
C ASP A 137 -9.40 -4.85 -5.32
N VAL A 138 -8.70 -5.93 -5.69
CA VAL A 138 -9.21 -6.82 -6.73
C VAL A 138 -10.49 -7.40 -6.14
N HIS A 139 -11.56 -6.61 -6.20
CA HIS A 139 -12.91 -7.13 -6.21
C HIS A 139 -12.87 -8.18 -7.31
N HIS A 140 -12.75 -9.45 -6.92
CA HIS A 140 -13.31 -10.52 -7.69
C HIS A 140 -14.80 -10.15 -7.79
N TYR A 141 -15.15 -9.38 -8.81
CA TYR A 141 -16.47 -9.46 -9.38
C TYR A 141 -16.53 -10.89 -9.90
N SER A 142 -16.85 -11.82 -8.99
CA SER A 142 -17.55 -13.01 -9.40
C SER A 142 -18.81 -12.46 -10.01
N GLU A 143 -18.80 -12.25 -11.32
CA GLU A 143 -20.00 -12.36 -12.11
C GLU A 143 -20.54 -13.74 -11.76
N LYS A 144 -21.31 -13.85 -10.67
CA LYS A 144 -22.33 -14.87 -10.60
C LYS A 144 -23.20 -14.51 -11.80
N PRO A 145 -23.26 -15.32 -12.87
CA PRO A 145 -24.24 -15.06 -13.91
C PRO A 145 -25.57 -15.10 -13.19
N SER A 146 -26.16 -13.93 -13.00
CA SER A 146 -27.56 -13.83 -12.68
C SER A 146 -28.23 -14.32 -13.95
N PHE A 147 -28.50 -15.62 -14.00
CA PHE A 147 -29.50 -16.14 -14.91
C PHE A 147 -30.78 -15.41 -14.55
N GLN A 148 -31.07 -14.34 -15.28
CA GLN A 148 -32.38 -13.73 -15.29
C GLN A 148 -33.29 -14.79 -15.92
N THR A 149 -33.83 -15.67 -15.08
CA THR A 149 -35.00 -16.47 -15.42
C THR A 149 -36.16 -15.50 -15.58
N GLY A 150 -36.22 -14.91 -16.78
CA GLY A 150 -37.20 -13.91 -17.20
C GLY A 150 -37.39 -13.90 -18.71
N LEU A 151 -36.89 -14.90 -19.43
CA LEU A 151 -37.27 -15.15 -20.82
C LEU A 151 -38.38 -16.19 -20.85
N GLN A 152 -39.61 -15.70 -20.90
CA GLN A 152 -40.77 -16.46 -21.28
C GLN A 152 -40.56 -16.92 -22.73
N PHE A 153 -40.21 -18.19 -22.92
CA PHE A 153 -40.17 -18.78 -24.26
C PHE A 153 -41.61 -18.77 -24.82
N PRO A 154 -41.89 -18.12 -25.96
CA PRO A 154 -43.18 -18.28 -26.60
C PRO A 154 -43.34 -19.74 -27.05
N ASN A 155 -44.50 -20.31 -26.74
CA ASN A 155 -44.90 -21.66 -27.12
C ASN A 155 -44.87 -21.82 -28.65
N PHE A 156 -43.78 -22.38 -29.18
CA PHE A 156 -43.71 -22.89 -30.53
C PHE A 156 -44.08 -24.37 -30.55
N PHE A 157 -45.35 -24.68 -30.29
CA PHE A 157 -45.96 -25.93 -30.72
C PHE A 157 -47.26 -25.64 -31.44
N LYS A 158 -47.17 -25.53 -32.77
CA LYS A 158 -48.29 -25.80 -33.66
C LYS A 158 -47.79 -26.33 -35.01
N ARG A 159 -48.46 -27.40 -35.46
CA ARG A 159 -48.31 -28.24 -36.67
C ARG A 159 -47.42 -29.46 -36.45
N ASN A 160 -47.86 -30.68 -36.76
CA ASN A 160 -48.93 -31.11 -37.67
C ASN A 160 -49.76 -32.25 -37.08
#